data_AF-A0A7G2MCR0-F1
#
_entry.id   AF-A0A7G2MCR0-F1
#
_cell.length_a   1.000
_cell.length_b   1.000
_cell.length_c   1.000
_cell.angle_alpha   90.00
_cell.angle_beta   90.00
_cell.angle_gamma   90.00
#
_symmetry.space_group_name_H-M   'P 1'
#
loop_
_entity.id
_entity.type
_entity.pdbx_description
1 polymer ?
#
loop_
_entity_poly.entity_id
_entity_poly.type
_entity_poly.pdbx_seq_one_letter_code
_entity_poly.pdbx_strand_id
1 'polypeptide(L)'
;MKKYRRSFWAASCVNSMIIPWIVAFVFSYLSVKDRIDISRVLSFYGLIFGGIPTLVILAYFFVSEFYVILSDDALILKNAICPFWKKKVYYNDMVKVKIIYYGGGPSIPFMKIATTKAQRSGRYYLDRVRLKDFPEIIDFLREKGIEVYVKGMECFK
;
A
#
# COMPACT_ATOMS: atom_id res chain seq x y z
N MET A 1 9.70 14.09 15.32
CA MET A 1 8.78 13.16 14.60
C MET A 1 8.50 13.65 13.19
N LYS A 2 8.95 12.93 12.16
CA LYS A 2 8.76 13.26 10.74
C LYS A 2 7.77 12.30 10.08
N LYS A 3 6.83 12.82 9.28
CA LYS A 3 5.77 12.04 8.63
C LYS A 3 5.96 12.05 7.11
N TYR A 4 6.02 10.86 6.51
CA TYR A 4 6.13 10.69 5.06
C TYR A 4 4.81 10.19 4.52
N ARG A 5 3.95 11.12 4.10
CA ARG A 5 2.61 10.82 3.58
C ARG A 5 2.31 11.66 2.34
N ARG A 6 2.02 11.03 1.21
CA ARG A 6 1.47 11.68 0.01
C ARG A 6 -0.05 11.82 0.07
N SER A 7 -0.60 12.66 -0.81
CA SER A 7 -2.04 12.80 -0.97
C SER A 7 -2.68 11.50 -1.46
N PHE A 8 -3.98 11.34 -1.21
CA PHE A 8 -4.74 10.17 -1.61
C PHE A 8 -4.78 10.01 -3.13
N TRP A 9 -5.05 11.10 -3.84
CA TRP A 9 -5.11 11.14 -5.30
C TRP A 9 -3.76 10.88 -5.99
N ALA A 10 -2.65 11.02 -5.28
CA ALA A 10 -1.33 10.70 -5.81
C ALA A 10 -0.92 9.23 -5.59
N ALA A 11 -1.76 8.40 -4.94
CA ALA A 11 -1.48 6.99 -4.68
C ALA A 11 -1.52 6.16 -5.96
N SER A 12 -0.65 5.14 -6.06
CA SER A 12 -0.52 4.32 -7.27
C SER A 12 -1.77 3.46 -7.46
N CYS A 13 -2.30 2.88 -6.38
CA CYS A 13 -3.56 2.15 -6.39
C CYS A 13 -4.73 3.00 -6.87
N VAL A 14 -4.81 4.27 -6.44
CA VAL A 14 -5.91 5.15 -6.83
C VAL A 14 -5.91 5.38 -8.34
N ASN A 15 -4.76 5.76 -8.88
CA ASN A 15 -4.64 6.10 -10.30
C ASN A 15 -4.64 4.87 -11.22
N SER A 16 -4.09 3.74 -10.77
CA SER A 16 -3.89 2.57 -11.64
C SER A 16 -4.92 1.46 -11.46
N MET A 17 -5.69 1.47 -10.36
CA MET A 17 -6.69 0.43 -10.07
C MET A 17 -8.07 1.04 -9.82
N ILE A 18 -8.20 1.95 -8.85
CA ILE A 18 -9.52 2.44 -8.42
C ILE A 18 -10.21 3.27 -9.50
N ILE A 19 -9.51 4.28 -10.06
CA ILE A 19 -10.09 5.14 -11.11
C ILE A 19 -10.46 4.31 -12.35
N PRO A 20 -9.56 3.49 -12.93
CA PRO A 20 -9.92 2.63 -14.05
C PRO A 20 -11.09 1.68 -13.75
N TRP A 21 -11.13 1.10 -12.54
CA TRP A 21 -12.23 0.21 -12.15
C TRP A 21 -13.58 0.93 -12.10
N ILE A 22 -13.63 2.13 -11.52
CA ILE A 22 -14.84 2.95 -11.46
C ILE A 22 -15.30 3.33 -12.88
N VAL A 23 -14.37 3.78 -13.73
CA VAL A 23 -14.68 4.15 -15.12
C VAL A 23 -15.21 2.95 -15.90
N ALA A 24 -14.55 1.79 -15.80
CA ALA A 24 -15.00 0.57 -16.45
C ALA A 24 -16.37 0.11 -15.95
N PHE A 25 -16.62 0.19 -14.64
CA PHE A 25 -17.90 -0.19 -14.05
C PHE A 25 -19.04 0.71 -14.52
N VAL A 26 -18.83 2.03 -14.51
CA VAL A 26 -19.81 3.02 -15.00
C VAL A 26 -20.08 2.81 -16.48
N PHE A 27 -19.05 2.67 -17.31
CA PHE A 27 -19.20 2.45 -18.75
C PHE A 27 -19.93 1.14 -19.06
N SER A 28 -19.59 0.07 -18.34
CA SER A 28 -20.26 -1.23 -18.49
C SER A 28 -21.74 -1.13 -18.14
N TYR A 29 -22.07 -0.48 -17.01
CA TYR A 29 -23.46 -0.25 -16.61
C TYR A 29 -24.23 0.55 -17.67
N LEU A 30 -23.68 1.68 -18.12
CA LEU A 30 -24.34 2.53 -19.13
C LEU A 30 -24.56 1.81 -20.46
N SER A 31 -23.62 0.96 -20.88
CA SER A 31 -23.70 0.22 -22.15
C SER A 31 -24.82 -0.82 -22.19
N VAL A 32 -25.26 -1.30 -21.01
CA VAL A 32 -26.22 -2.39 -20.89
C VAL A 32 -27.50 -2.00 -20.15
N LYS A 33 -27.59 -0.77 -19.62
CA LYS A 33 -28.71 -0.29 -18.79
C LYS A 33 -30.08 -0.48 -19.44
N ASP A 34 -30.17 -0.28 -20.76
CA ASP A 34 -31.45 -0.39 -21.49
C ASP A 34 -31.73 -1.82 -22.00
N ARG A 35 -30.78 -2.76 -21.86
CA ARG A 35 -30.87 -4.13 -22.39
C ARG A 35 -30.84 -5.23 -21.33
N ILE A 36 -30.37 -4.91 -20.12
CA ILE A 36 -30.19 -5.87 -19.03
C ILE A 36 -31.14 -5.52 -17.90
N ASP A 37 -31.90 -6.54 -17.48
CA ASP A 37 -32.73 -6.50 -16.30
C ASP A 37 -31.85 -6.38 -15.04
N ILE A 38 -32.07 -5.36 -14.21
CA ILE A 38 -31.23 -5.06 -13.03
C ILE A 38 -31.16 -6.26 -12.07
N SER A 39 -32.20 -7.09 -12.05
CA SER A 39 -32.26 -8.36 -11.33
C SER A 39 -31.09 -9.30 -11.68
N ARG A 40 -30.61 -9.29 -12.94
CA ARG A 40 -29.43 -10.07 -13.38
C ARG A 40 -28.10 -9.47 -12.91
N VAL A 41 -28.02 -8.15 -12.76
CA VAL A 41 -26.82 -7.46 -12.21
C VAL A 41 -26.68 -7.71 -10.70
N LEU A 42 -27.80 -7.87 -9.99
CA LEU A 42 -27.82 -8.26 -8.58
C LEU A 42 -27.86 -9.79 -8.38
N SER A 43 -27.88 -10.56 -9.46
CA SER A 43 -27.87 -12.03 -9.41
C SER A 43 -26.51 -12.59 -9.02
N PHE A 44 -26.47 -13.90 -8.82
CA PHE A 44 -25.24 -14.66 -8.57
C PHE A 44 -24.14 -14.39 -9.62
N TYR A 45 -24.50 -14.20 -10.90
CA TYR A 45 -23.54 -13.85 -11.95
C TYR A 45 -22.97 -12.44 -11.77
N GLY A 46 -23.80 -11.47 -11.39
CA GLY A 46 -23.33 -10.13 -11.09
C GLY A 46 -22.43 -10.07 -9.84
N LEU A 47 -22.70 -10.92 -8.85
CA LEU A 47 -21.83 -11.10 -7.69
C LEU A 47 -20.46 -11.65 -8.11
N ILE A 48 -20.41 -12.66 -9.00
CA ILE A 48 -19.16 -13.27 -9.45
C ILE A 48 -18.33 -12.31 -10.31
N PHE A 49 -18.95 -11.64 -11.28
CA PHE A 49 -18.21 -10.83 -12.25
C PHE A 49 -17.97 -9.39 -11.83
N GLY A 50 -18.84 -8.82 -10.97
CA GLY A 50 -18.70 -7.45 -10.47
C GLY A 50 -18.33 -7.42 -8.99
N GLY A 51 -19.11 -8.11 -8.16
CA GLY A 51 -18.99 -8.06 -6.69
C GLY A 51 -17.64 -8.56 -6.18
N ILE A 52 -17.28 -9.81 -6.46
CA ILE A 52 -16.04 -10.43 -5.97
C ILE A 52 -14.80 -9.66 -6.43
N PRO A 53 -14.63 -9.32 -7.73
CA PRO A 53 -13.49 -8.51 -8.17
C PRO A 53 -13.41 -7.15 -7.47
N THR A 54 -14.56 -6.48 -7.28
CA THR A 54 -14.62 -5.20 -6.56
C THR A 54 -14.14 -5.37 -5.11
N LEU A 55 -14.58 -6.42 -4.42
CA LEU A 55 -14.14 -6.71 -3.05
C LEU A 55 -12.64 -7.01 -2.98
N VAL A 56 -12.08 -7.74 -3.95
CA VAL A 56 -10.64 -8.03 -4.02
C VAL A 56 -9.83 -6.75 -4.22
N ILE A 57 -10.25 -5.88 -5.15
CA ILE A 57 -9.60 -4.59 -5.40
C ILE A 57 -9.66 -3.69 -4.18
N LEU A 58 -10.83 -3.60 -3.53
CA LEU A 58 -11.01 -2.84 -2.29
C LEU A 58 -10.13 -3.41 -1.17
N ALA A 59 -10.11 -4.72 -0.96
CA ALA A 59 -9.28 -5.35 0.06
C ALA A 59 -7.79 -5.06 -0.16
N TYR A 60 -7.32 -5.19 -1.41
CA TYR A 60 -5.94 -4.85 -1.77
C TYR A 60 -5.63 -3.37 -1.49
N PHE A 61 -6.57 -2.49 -1.82
CA PHE A 61 -6.46 -1.05 -1.57
C PHE A 61 -6.35 -0.71 -0.08
N PHE A 62 -7.19 -1.31 0.77
CA PHE A 62 -7.08 -1.09 2.22
C PHE A 62 -5.74 -1.58 2.77
N VAL A 63 -5.19 -2.69 2.25
CA VAL A 63 -3.91 -3.24 2.72
C VAL A 63 -2.70 -2.48 2.17
N SER A 64 -2.86 -1.69 1.09
CA SER A 64 -1.77 -0.96 0.43
C SER A 64 -1.47 0.44 0.97
N GLU A 65 -2.40 1.03 1.71
CA GLU A 65 -2.41 2.45 2.08
C GLU A 65 -1.59 2.80 3.33
N PHE A 66 -0.50 2.07 3.61
CA PHE A 66 0.39 2.44 4.72
C PHE A 66 1.32 3.60 4.36
N TYR A 67 1.62 4.40 5.38
CA TYR A 67 2.64 5.44 5.34
C TYR A 67 3.57 5.33 6.54
N VAL A 68 4.72 6.00 6.43
CA VAL A 68 5.81 5.93 7.41
C VAL A 68 5.81 7.18 8.28
N ILE A 69 5.97 6.98 9.59
CA ILE A 69 6.25 8.03 10.56
C ILE A 69 7.53 7.62 11.30
N LEU A 70 8.54 8.49 11.24
CA LEU A 70 9.80 8.33 11.99
C LEU A 70 9.69 9.15 13.27
N SER A 71 9.78 8.47 14.41
CA SER A 71 9.95 9.06 15.73
C SER A 71 11.43 8.98 16.13
N ASP A 72 11.81 9.56 17.26
CA ASP A 72 13.20 9.53 17.72
C ASP A 72 13.59 8.14 18.25
N ASP A 73 12.60 7.42 18.81
CA ASP A 73 12.67 6.11 19.47
C ASP A 73 12.12 4.94 18.63
N ALA A 74 11.28 5.22 17.64
CA ALA A 74 10.49 4.19 16.97
C ALA A 74 10.10 4.51 15.52
N LEU A 75 10.00 3.45 14.72
CA LEU A 75 9.35 3.44 13.42
C LEU A 75 7.86 3.12 13.60
N ILE A 76 7.00 3.97 13.06
CA ILE A 76 5.55 3.76 13.07
C ILE A 76 5.07 3.64 11.62
N LEU A 77 4.49 2.48 11.30
CA LEU A 77 3.72 2.27 10.10
C LEU A 77 2.25 2.44 10.42
N LYS A 78 1.56 3.33 9.72
CA LYS A 78 0.14 3.60 9.95
C LYS A 78 -0.61 3.56 8.63
N ASN A 79 -1.77 2.91 8.63
CA ASN A 79 -2.65 2.91 7.47
C ASN A 79 -3.42 4.24 7.39
N ALA A 80 -3.54 4.80 6.18
CA ALA A 80 -4.19 6.08 5.95
C ALA A 80 -5.72 6.01 6.00
N ILE A 81 -6.31 4.84 5.70
CA ILE A 81 -7.76 4.64 5.62
C ILE A 81 -8.28 3.98 6.89
N CYS A 82 -7.57 2.98 7.42
CA CYS A 82 -7.90 2.28 8.66
C CYS A 82 -6.96 2.73 9.79
N PRO A 83 -7.25 3.80 10.56
CA PRO A 83 -6.28 4.39 11.47
C PRO A 83 -5.85 3.48 12.62
N PHE A 84 -6.67 2.47 12.92
CA PHE A 84 -6.42 1.42 13.91
C PHE A 84 -5.37 0.40 13.44
N TRP A 85 -5.15 0.25 12.13
CA TRP A 85 -4.04 -0.53 11.58
C TRP A 85 -2.75 0.28 11.67
N LYS A 86 -2.11 0.16 12.84
CA LYS A 86 -0.82 0.77 13.14
C LYS A 86 0.14 -0.27 13.68
N LYS A 87 1.41 -0.17 13.31
CA LYS A 87 2.51 -0.93 13.88
C LYS A 87 3.57 0.04 14.36
N LYS A 88 3.79 0.10 15.68
CA LYS A 88 4.94 0.79 16.29
C LYS A 88 6.01 -0.26 16.58
N VAL A 89 7.23 0.01 16.15
CA VAL A 89 8.40 -0.83 16.44
C VAL A 89 9.53 0.08 16.92
N TYR A 90 10.10 -0.23 18.09
CA TYR A 90 11.23 0.50 18.63
C TYR A 90 12.51 0.15 17.88
N TYR A 91 13.41 1.12 17.72
CA TYR A 91 14.68 0.89 17.01
C TYR A 91 15.54 -0.18 17.70
N ASN A 92 15.55 -0.21 19.03
CA ASN A 92 16.28 -1.21 19.81
C ASN A 92 15.81 -2.66 19.56
N ASP A 93 14.55 -2.84 19.13
CA ASP A 93 13.99 -4.16 18.83
C ASP A 93 14.14 -4.55 17.35
N MET A 94 14.57 -3.63 16.48
CA MET A 94 14.72 -3.86 15.05
C MET A 94 16.07 -4.48 14.73
N VAL A 95 16.02 -5.62 14.04
CA VAL A 95 17.23 -6.31 13.58
C VAL A 95 17.51 -5.96 12.12
N LYS A 96 16.49 -6.06 11.28
CA LYS A 96 16.63 -5.89 9.84
C LYS A 96 15.38 -5.32 9.20
N VAL A 97 15.56 -4.38 8.29
CA VAL A 97 14.47 -3.83 7.48
C VAL A 97 14.76 -4.15 6.01
N LYS A 98 13.77 -4.73 5.32
CA LYS A 98 13.83 -4.93 3.87
C LYS A 98 12.82 -4.00 3.21
N ILE A 99 13.30 -3.13 2.32
CA ILE A 99 12.49 -2.25 1.48
C ILE A 99 12.66 -2.73 0.05
N ILE A 100 11.57 -3.15 -0.57
CA ILE A 100 11.60 -3.72 -1.91
C ILE A 100 10.61 -2.96 -2.78
N TYR A 101 11.11 -2.48 -3.91
CA TYR A 101 10.35 -2.00 -5.03
C TYR A 101 10.73 -2.84 -6.25
N TYR A 102 9.76 -3.49 -6.88
CA TYR A 102 10.07 -4.38 -8.01
C TYR A 102 10.18 -3.64 -9.35
N GLY A 103 9.77 -2.37 -9.43
CA GLY A 103 9.74 -1.61 -10.67
C GLY A 103 8.66 -2.11 -11.64
N GLY A 104 8.06 -1.19 -12.40
CA GLY A 104 7.04 -1.50 -13.43
C GLY A 104 5.59 -1.52 -12.91
N GLY A 105 4.68 -0.96 -13.69
CA GLY A 105 3.22 -0.98 -13.47
C GLY A 105 2.76 -0.40 -12.11
N PRO A 106 1.61 -0.86 -11.56
CA PRO A 106 1.09 -0.42 -10.26
C PRO A 106 1.88 -1.03 -9.08
N SER A 107 3.19 -1.30 -9.25
CA SER A 107 3.97 -1.90 -8.17
C SER A 107 4.09 -0.93 -7.00
N ILE A 108 3.73 -1.41 -5.83
CA ILE A 108 3.76 -0.63 -4.59
C ILE A 108 4.99 -1.06 -3.81
N PRO A 109 5.85 -0.12 -3.41
CA PRO A 109 6.97 -0.46 -2.55
C PRO A 109 6.46 -1.03 -1.24
N PHE A 110 7.09 -2.09 -0.73
CA PHE A 110 6.72 -2.65 0.57
C PHE A 110 7.91 -2.79 1.49
N MET A 111 7.62 -2.74 2.78
CA MET A 111 8.56 -2.86 3.86
C MET A 111 8.28 -4.12 4.68
N LYS A 112 9.35 -4.81 5.05
CA LYS A 112 9.37 -5.96 5.95
C LYS A 112 10.32 -5.65 7.11
N ILE A 113 9.81 -5.68 8.34
CA ILE A 113 10.56 -5.34 9.55
C ILE A 113 10.76 -6.61 10.39
N ALA A 114 11.98 -7.15 10.42
CA ALA A 114 12.34 -8.25 11.31
C ALA A 114 12.74 -7.69 12.68
N THR A 115 12.11 -8.21 13.73
CA THR A 115 12.40 -7.84 15.12
C THR A 115 13.04 -9.00 15.86
N THR A 116 13.71 -8.71 16.98
CA THR A 116 14.32 -9.71 17.87
C THR A 116 13.32 -10.77 18.32
N LYS A 117 12.07 -10.35 18.61
CA LYS A 117 10.99 -11.23 19.08
C LYS A 117 10.23 -11.95 17.96
N ALA A 118 10.30 -11.46 16.72
CA ALA A 118 9.55 -12.03 15.59
C ALA A 118 10.36 -11.90 14.28
N GLN A 119 10.95 -13.01 13.85
CA GLN A 119 11.64 -13.08 12.55
C GLN A 119 10.68 -13.07 11.35
N ARG A 120 9.42 -13.50 11.53
CA ARG A 120 8.39 -13.39 10.49
C ARG A 120 7.79 -11.98 10.48
N SER A 121 8.29 -11.16 9.57
CA SER A 121 7.82 -9.80 9.36
C SER A 121 6.66 -9.75 8.37
N GLY A 122 5.56 -9.15 8.79
CA GLY A 122 4.45 -8.81 7.89
C GLY A 122 4.92 -7.91 6.75
N ARG A 123 4.25 -8.01 5.60
CA ARG A 123 4.48 -7.11 4.47
C ARG A 123 3.62 -5.87 4.65
N TYR A 124 4.25 -4.70 4.70
CA TYR A 124 3.56 -3.41 4.75
C TYR A 124 3.77 -2.70 3.42
N TYR A 125 2.73 -2.60 2.62
CA TYR A 125 2.73 -1.88 1.36
C TYR A 125 2.62 -0.38 1.63
N LEU A 126 3.52 0.40 1.06
CA LEU A 126 3.73 1.81 1.37
C LEU A 126 3.24 2.71 0.23
N ASP A 127 2.01 2.49 -0.24
CA ASP A 127 1.46 3.26 -1.36
C ASP A 127 1.24 4.73 -0.99
N ARG A 128 1.34 5.09 0.29
CA ARG A 128 1.23 6.47 0.76
C ARG A 128 2.56 7.15 1.03
N VAL A 129 3.67 6.53 0.64
CA VAL A 129 5.01 7.15 0.65
C VAL A 129 5.42 7.47 -0.78
N ARG A 130 6.00 8.65 -1.02
CA ARG A 130 6.52 8.98 -2.36
C ARG A 130 7.83 8.23 -2.57
N LEU A 131 8.07 7.75 -3.79
CA LEU A 131 9.30 7.04 -4.13
C LEU A 131 10.56 7.87 -3.81
N LYS A 132 10.52 9.18 -4.06
CA LYS A 132 11.60 10.13 -3.73
C LYS A 132 11.87 10.32 -2.23
N ASP A 133 10.94 9.94 -1.35
CA ASP A 133 11.12 10.09 0.10
C ASP A 133 11.82 8.85 0.70
N PHE A 134 11.93 7.74 -0.05
CA PHE A 134 12.56 6.51 0.43
C PHE A 134 14.07 6.61 0.72
N PRO A 135 14.89 7.31 -0.09
CA PRO A 135 16.30 7.52 0.24
C PRO A 135 16.47 8.11 1.65
N GLU A 136 15.71 9.16 1.96
CA GLU A 136 15.76 9.79 3.28
C GLU A 136 15.33 8.83 4.41
N ILE A 137 14.29 8.02 4.19
CA ILE A 137 13.87 6.99 5.15
C ILE A 137 14.96 5.94 5.36
N ILE A 138 15.62 5.51 4.28
CA ILE A 138 16.68 4.50 4.31
C ILE A 138 17.88 5.03 5.09
N ASP A 139 18.31 6.25 4.80
CA ASP A 139 19.48 6.87 5.44
C ASP A 139 19.23 7.08 6.93
N PHE A 140 18.05 7.58 7.31
CA PHE A 140 17.67 7.69 8.72
C PHE A 140 17.70 6.34 9.47
N LEU A 141 17.21 5.26 8.84
CA LEU A 141 17.24 3.93 9.46
C LEU A 141 18.67 3.40 9.61
N ARG A 142 19.54 3.68 8.64
CA ARG A 142 20.96 3.31 8.69
C ARG A 142 21.73 4.09 9.74
N GLU A 143 21.45 5.38 9.90
CA GLU A 143 22.02 6.22 10.96
C GLU A 143 21.69 5.70 12.36
N LYS A 144 20.52 5.07 12.53
CA LYS A 144 20.13 4.38 13.77
C LYS A 144 20.81 3.01 13.97
N GLY A 145 21.74 2.63 13.09
CA GLY A 145 22.49 1.37 13.17
C GLY A 145 21.72 0.13 12.68
N ILE A 146 20.60 0.31 11.96
CA ILE A 146 19.75 -0.80 11.52
C ILE A 146 20.21 -1.31 10.16
N GLU A 147 20.26 -2.63 9.99
CA GLU A 147 20.57 -3.23 8.69
C GLU A 147 19.39 -3.04 7.72
N VAL A 148 19.55 -2.15 6.73
CA VAL A 148 18.53 -1.87 5.70
C VAL A 148 18.93 -2.50 4.36
N TYR A 149 18.22 -3.55 3.99
CA TYR A 149 18.29 -4.15 2.65
C TYR A 149 17.32 -3.45 1.70
N VAL A 150 17.84 -2.99 0.58
CA VAL A 150 17.10 -2.24 -0.42
C VAL A 150 17.16 -2.99 -1.74
N LYS A 151 16.02 -3.15 -2.42
CA LYS A 151 15.94 -3.68 -3.79
C LYS A 151 15.07 -2.78 -4.64
N GLY A 152 15.60 -2.38 -5.80
CA GLY A 152 14.89 -1.60 -6.84
C GLY A 152 14.59 -0.15 -6.49
N MET A 153 15.05 0.36 -5.34
CA MET A 153 15.00 1.81 -5.04
C MET A 153 16.26 2.56 -5.50
N GLU A 154 17.18 1.87 -6.19
CA GLU A 154 18.47 2.42 -6.63
C GLU A 154 18.33 3.57 -7.63
N CYS A 155 17.23 3.60 -8.37
CA CYS A 155 16.89 4.64 -9.34
C CYS A 155 16.37 5.95 -8.75
N PHE A 156 16.18 6.02 -7.42
CA PHE A 156 15.67 7.22 -6.73
C PHE A 156 16.73 7.90 -5.84
N LYS A 157 18.00 7.49 -5.96
CA LYS A 157 19.15 8.13 -5.30
C LYS A 157 19.48 9.49 -5.89
#